data_AF-A0A436ZPC8-F1
#
_entry.id   AF-A0A436ZPC8-F1
#
_cell.length_a   1.000
_cell.length_b   1.000
_cell.length_c   1.000
_cell.angle_alpha   90.00
_cell.angle_beta   90.00
_cell.angle_gamma   90.00
#
_symmetry.space_group_name_H-M   'P 1'
#
loop_
_entity.id
_entity.type
_entity.pdbx_description
1 polymer ?
#
loop_
_entity_poly.entity_id
_entity_poly.type
_entity_poly.pdbx_seq_one_letter_code
_entity_poly.pdbx_strand_id
1 'polypeptide(L)'
;MGLKDVCEFMMAVGERARKDEKAVHSLQDYILHSGLSNEDLRVLGQSRRKAREYTRAGSTIGLCLGVGAAIFIARRRGIAFRNLRAMQRTGATVRFGDGREELITNFAPAVRPSFAKNLITFGGLGTGGYMLGSMVGNNYGEKGLKEYLDKHPDSVKRIRAWERQTVLFILRTALKNAEELDAERSERDNISHGREEEEGGFDSWPPPDNPPPEFPRSF
;
A
#
# COMPACT_ATOMS: atom_id res chain seq x y z
N MET A 1 21.30 -5.00 0.43
CA MET A 1 20.52 -5.42 1.61
C MET A 1 20.97 -6.80 2.00
N GLY A 2 21.77 -6.89 3.06
CA GLY A 2 22.28 -8.15 3.57
C GLY A 2 21.21 -8.93 4.31
N LEU A 3 21.42 -10.23 4.50
CA LEU A 3 20.54 -11.11 5.29
C LEU A 3 20.35 -10.60 6.74
N LYS A 4 21.35 -9.87 7.25
CA LYS A 4 21.31 -9.22 8.57
C LYS A 4 20.32 -8.06 8.63
N ASP A 5 20.33 -7.18 7.62
CA ASP A 5 19.39 -6.04 7.52
C ASP A 5 17.93 -6.53 7.47
N VAL A 6 17.68 -7.67 6.81
CA VAL A 6 16.35 -8.26 6.70
C VAL A 6 15.90 -8.87 8.04
N CYS A 7 16.79 -9.54 8.77
CA CYS A 7 16.48 -10.06 10.10
C CYS A 7 16.23 -8.92 11.11
N GLU A 8 17.04 -7.86 11.07
CA GLU A 8 16.88 -6.69 11.92
C GLU A 8 15.56 -5.95 11.62
N PHE A 9 15.22 -5.82 10.33
CA PHE A 9 13.91 -5.31 9.90
C PHE A 9 12.76 -6.19 10.37
N MET A 10 12.85 -7.52 10.24
CA MET A 10 11.79 -8.46 10.66
C MET A 10 11.61 -8.47 12.19
N MET A 11 12.70 -8.33 12.95
CA MET A 11 12.65 -8.18 14.41
C MET A 11 12.04 -6.84 14.82
N ALA A 12 12.43 -5.74 14.16
CA ALA A 12 11.84 -4.42 14.39
C ALA A 12 10.34 -4.36 14.02
N VAL A 13 9.93 -5.05 12.95
CA VAL A 13 8.51 -5.22 12.59
C VAL A 13 7.78 -6.08 13.62
N GLY A 14 8.41 -7.16 14.10
CA GLY A 14 7.86 -8.03 15.13
C GLY A 14 7.70 -7.34 16.50
N GLU A 15 8.58 -6.41 16.85
CA GLU A 15 8.46 -5.59 18.07
C GLU A 15 7.36 -4.54 17.95
N ARG A 16 7.20 -3.90 16.79
CA ARG A 16 6.06 -3.01 16.53
C ARG A 16 4.73 -3.75 16.64
N ALA A 17 4.65 -4.96 16.08
CA ALA A 17 3.46 -5.80 16.18
C ALA A 17 3.10 -6.20 17.62
N ARG A 18 4.09 -6.36 18.53
CA ARG A 18 3.83 -6.61 19.96
C ARG A 18 3.36 -5.39 20.72
N LYS A 19 3.83 -4.18 20.36
CA LYS A 19 3.33 -2.92 20.93
C LYS A 19 1.86 -2.69 20.52
N ASP A 20 1.51 -3.12 19.31
CA ASP A 20 0.13 -3.12 18.80
C ASP A 20 -0.79 -4.08 19.56
N GLU A 21 -0.32 -5.23 20.04
CA GLU A 21 -1.15 -6.19 20.81
C GLU A 21 -1.74 -5.56 22.09
N LYS A 22 -0.95 -4.77 22.82
CA LYS A 22 -1.43 -4.03 24.00
C LYS A 22 -2.46 -2.97 23.62
N ALA A 23 -2.24 -2.26 22.51
CA ALA A 23 -3.20 -1.28 22.00
C ALA A 23 -4.51 -1.96 21.58
N VAL A 24 -4.43 -3.11 20.91
CA VAL A 24 -5.58 -3.93 20.52
C VAL A 24 -6.36 -4.41 21.74
N HIS A 25 -5.67 -4.89 22.78
CA HIS A 25 -6.32 -5.28 24.04
C HIS A 25 -7.02 -4.10 24.73
N SER A 26 -6.36 -2.94 24.85
CA SER A 26 -6.98 -1.75 25.46
C SER A 26 -8.22 -1.26 24.71
N LEU A 27 -8.22 -1.42 23.38
CA LEU A 27 -9.36 -1.10 22.53
C LEU A 27 -10.47 -2.13 22.68
N GLN A 28 -10.12 -3.41 22.78
CA GLN A 28 -11.09 -4.47 22.98
C GLN A 28 -11.81 -4.33 24.33
N ASP A 29 -11.08 -4.00 25.39
CA ASP A 29 -11.65 -3.73 26.72
C ASP A 29 -12.55 -2.48 26.69
N TYR A 30 -12.11 -1.41 26.02
CA TYR A 30 -12.94 -0.22 25.82
C TYR A 30 -14.24 -0.55 25.06
N ILE A 31 -14.16 -1.34 23.98
CA ILE A 31 -15.32 -1.78 23.19
C ILE A 31 -16.28 -2.61 24.05
N LEU A 32 -15.76 -3.54 24.86
CA LEU A 32 -16.56 -4.37 25.77
C LEU A 32 -17.28 -3.54 26.85
N HIS A 33 -16.67 -2.45 27.33
CA HIS A 33 -17.23 -1.62 28.39
C HIS A 33 -18.03 -0.41 27.89
N SER A 34 -17.98 -0.10 26.59
CA SER A 34 -18.60 1.09 25.98
C SER A 34 -20.13 1.07 25.85
N GLY A 35 -20.83 0.10 26.47
CA GLY A 35 -22.28 0.17 26.73
C GLY A 35 -23.18 0.04 25.50
N LEU A 36 -22.69 -0.50 24.37
CA LEU A 36 -23.53 -0.77 23.22
C LEU A 36 -24.58 -1.85 23.54
N SER A 37 -25.83 -1.62 23.17
CA SER A 37 -26.87 -2.64 23.26
C SER A 37 -26.55 -3.82 22.33
N ASN A 38 -26.91 -5.03 22.74
CA ASN A 38 -26.79 -6.24 21.91
C ASN A 38 -27.49 -6.09 20.55
N GLU A 39 -28.57 -5.29 20.50
CA GLU A 39 -29.26 -4.98 19.25
C GLU A 39 -28.39 -4.13 18.30
N ASP A 40 -27.70 -3.12 18.83
CA ASP A 40 -26.83 -2.24 18.06
C ASP A 40 -25.61 -3.00 17.53
N LEU A 41 -25.06 -3.93 18.34
CA LEU A 41 -24.01 -4.86 17.91
C LEU A 41 -24.47 -5.78 16.77
N ARG A 42 -25.72 -6.24 16.80
CA ARG A 42 -26.30 -7.04 15.72
C ARG A 42 -26.44 -6.23 14.43
N VAL A 43 -26.91 -4.98 14.52
CA VAL A 43 -27.02 -4.06 13.37
C VAL A 43 -25.63 -3.79 12.76
N LEU A 44 -24.61 -3.54 13.59
CA LEU A 44 -23.21 -3.39 13.17
C LEU A 44 -22.62 -4.66 12.54
N GLY A 45 -22.90 -5.83 13.12
CA GLY A 45 -22.42 -7.10 12.59
C GLY A 45 -23.05 -7.42 11.24
N GLN A 46 -24.36 -7.24 11.11
CA GLN A 46 -25.08 -7.51 9.87
C GLN A 46 -24.74 -6.52 8.76
N SER A 47 -24.55 -5.24 9.08
CA SER A 47 -24.13 -4.23 8.11
C SER A 47 -22.75 -4.54 7.53
N ARG A 48 -21.76 -4.82 8.40
CA ARG A 48 -20.40 -5.21 7.97
C ARG A 48 -20.42 -6.48 7.14
N ARG A 49 -21.20 -7.48 7.56
CA ARG A 49 -21.32 -8.75 6.84
C ARG A 49 -21.92 -8.55 5.45
N LYS A 50 -23.01 -7.80 5.32
CA LYS A 50 -23.62 -7.49 4.01
C LYS A 50 -22.65 -6.75 3.09
N ALA A 51 -22.01 -5.69 3.58
CA ALA A 51 -21.02 -4.95 2.79
C ALA A 51 -19.89 -5.88 2.29
N ARG A 52 -19.38 -6.75 3.17
CA ARG A 52 -18.35 -7.74 2.83
C ARG A 52 -18.83 -8.76 1.81
N GLU A 53 -20.06 -9.25 1.91
CA GLU A 53 -20.65 -10.20 0.97
C GLU A 53 -20.76 -9.59 -0.44
N TYR A 54 -21.26 -8.35 -0.57
CA TYR A 54 -21.35 -7.65 -1.86
C TYR A 54 -19.98 -7.29 -2.46
N THR A 55 -19.05 -6.80 -1.64
CA THR A 55 -17.68 -6.50 -2.09
C THR A 55 -16.97 -7.77 -2.52
N ARG A 56 -17.12 -8.88 -1.80
CA ARG A 56 -16.58 -10.18 -2.22
C ARG A 56 -17.16 -10.63 -3.55
N ALA A 57 -18.48 -10.64 -3.68
CA ALA A 57 -19.17 -11.01 -4.92
C ALA A 57 -18.69 -10.15 -6.10
N GLY A 58 -18.68 -8.82 -5.93
CA GLY A 58 -18.20 -7.88 -6.94
C GLY A 58 -16.73 -8.10 -7.31
N SER A 59 -15.87 -8.33 -6.33
CA SER A 59 -14.44 -8.57 -6.54
C SER A 59 -14.16 -9.88 -7.29
N THR A 60 -14.91 -10.95 -7.00
CA THR A 60 -14.82 -12.23 -7.72
C THR A 60 -15.27 -12.05 -9.17
N ILE A 61 -16.41 -11.40 -9.39
CA ILE A 61 -16.93 -11.14 -10.74
C ILE A 61 -15.95 -10.27 -11.53
N GLY A 62 -15.43 -9.20 -10.92
CA GLY A 62 -14.46 -8.29 -11.54
C GLY A 62 -13.14 -8.97 -11.89
N LEU A 63 -12.64 -9.86 -11.03
CA LEU A 63 -11.45 -10.67 -11.31
C LEU A 63 -11.71 -11.63 -12.48
N CYS A 64 -12.84 -12.33 -12.50
CA CYS A 64 -13.22 -13.20 -13.61
C CYS A 64 -13.31 -12.43 -14.93
N LEU A 65 -13.90 -11.23 -14.92
CA LEU A 65 -14.02 -10.38 -16.09
C LEU A 65 -12.66 -9.87 -16.58
N GLY A 66 -11.80 -9.44 -15.65
CA GLY A 66 -10.44 -8.96 -15.93
C GLY A 66 -9.55 -10.05 -16.52
N VAL A 67 -9.57 -11.25 -15.93
CA VAL A 67 -8.85 -12.42 -16.46
C VAL A 67 -9.43 -12.85 -17.81
N GLY A 68 -10.76 -12.85 -17.97
CA GLY A 68 -11.42 -13.14 -19.25
C GLY A 68 -10.99 -12.19 -20.36
N ALA A 69 -10.93 -10.88 -20.08
CA ALA A 69 -10.44 -9.87 -21.01
C ALA A 69 -8.95 -10.08 -21.35
N ALA A 70 -8.12 -10.43 -20.38
CA ALA A 70 -6.71 -10.75 -20.61
C ALA A 70 -6.54 -11.97 -21.54
N ILE A 71 -7.34 -13.04 -21.34
CA ILE A 71 -7.36 -14.22 -22.22
C ILE A 71 -7.79 -13.82 -23.64
N PHE A 72 -8.80 -12.98 -23.77
CA PHE A 72 -9.27 -12.50 -25.08
C PHE A 72 -8.18 -11.72 -25.83
N ILE A 73 -7.49 -10.79 -25.15
CA ILE A 73 -6.40 -10.01 -25.73
C ILE A 73 -5.22 -10.91 -26.13
N ALA A 74 -4.86 -11.87 -25.26
CA ALA A 74 -3.80 -12.83 -25.56
C ALA A 74 -4.13 -13.69 -26.79
N ARG A 75 -5.39 -14.14 -26.91
CA ARG A 75 -5.87 -14.90 -28.08
C ARG A 75 -5.82 -14.06 -29.37
N ARG A 76 -6.28 -12.81 -29.32
CA ARG A 76 -6.24 -11.88 -30.47
C ARG A 76 -4.80 -11.63 -30.94
N ARG A 77 -3.86 -11.42 -30.01
CA ARG A 77 -2.43 -11.28 -30.32
C ARG A 77 -1.85 -12.53 -30.98
N GLY A 78 -2.22 -13.72 -30.50
CA GLY A 78 -1.80 -14.98 -31.10
C GLY A 78 -2.33 -15.18 -32.52
N ILE A 79 -3.59 -14.84 -32.79
CA ILE A 79 -4.18 -14.90 -34.14
C ILE A 79 -3.48 -13.92 -35.07
N ALA A 80 -3.30 -12.66 -34.64
CA ALA A 80 -2.61 -11.64 -35.43
C ALA A 80 -1.17 -12.09 -35.78
N PHE A 81 -0.43 -12.62 -34.81
CA PHE A 81 0.92 -13.14 -35.05
C PHE A 81 0.94 -14.31 -36.05
N ARG A 82 -0.02 -15.24 -35.96
CA ARG A 82 -0.12 -16.35 -36.91
C ARG A 82 -0.44 -15.87 -38.33
N ASN A 83 -1.34 -14.91 -38.48
CA ASN A 83 -1.71 -14.35 -39.78
C ASN A 83 -0.52 -13.62 -40.41
N LEU A 84 0.20 -12.80 -39.63
CA LEU A 84 1.40 -12.11 -40.08
C LEU A 84 2.52 -13.09 -40.46
N ARG A 85 2.71 -14.15 -39.66
CA ARG A 85 3.68 -15.21 -39.97
C ARG A 85 3.29 -16.02 -41.22
N ALA A 86 2.01 -16.22 -41.47
CA ALA A 86 1.51 -16.87 -42.69
C ALA A 86 1.76 -15.98 -43.93
N MET A 87 1.50 -14.67 -43.83
CA MET A 87 1.83 -13.69 -44.87
C MET A 87 3.34 -13.63 -45.17
N GLN A 88 4.18 -13.75 -44.14
CA GLN A 88 5.63 -13.82 -44.30
C GLN A 88 6.06 -15.06 -45.10
N ARG A 89 5.50 -16.23 -44.78
CA ARG A 89 5.82 -17.49 -45.48
C ARG A 89 5.36 -17.49 -46.93
N THR A 90 4.32 -16.73 -47.26
CA THR A 90 3.80 -16.60 -48.62
C THR A 90 4.47 -15.50 -49.43
N GLY A 91 5.43 -14.75 -48.86
CA GLY A 91 6.22 -13.77 -49.59
C GLY A 91 5.44 -12.52 -50.01
N ALA A 92 4.45 -12.11 -49.24
CA ALA A 92 3.59 -10.98 -49.59
C ALA A 92 4.38 -9.65 -49.68
N THR A 93 4.42 -9.07 -50.88
CA THR A 93 4.98 -7.74 -51.18
C THR A 93 3.92 -6.66 -50.98
N VAL A 94 4.30 -5.56 -50.34
CA VAL A 94 3.44 -4.37 -50.24
C VAL A 94 3.97 -3.33 -51.23
N ARG A 95 3.12 -2.89 -52.15
CA ARG A 95 3.38 -1.73 -53.02
C ARG A 95 3.03 -0.48 -52.25
N PHE A 96 4.02 0.37 -51.98
CA PHE A 96 3.75 1.72 -51.49
C PHE A 96 3.21 2.60 -52.64
N GLY A 97 2.52 3.68 -52.31
CA GLY A 97 1.97 4.62 -53.31
C GLY A 97 3.02 5.21 -54.25
N ASP A 98 4.30 5.17 -53.84
CA ASP A 98 5.49 5.56 -54.61
C ASP A 98 6.01 4.48 -55.59
N GLY A 99 5.31 3.35 -55.74
CA GLY A 99 5.67 2.27 -56.66
C GLY A 99 6.82 1.37 -56.18
N ARG A 100 7.40 1.63 -55.00
CA ARG A 100 8.39 0.75 -54.36
C ARG A 100 7.71 -0.51 -53.83
N GLU A 101 8.24 -1.67 -54.21
CA GLU A 101 7.88 -2.98 -53.66
C GLU A 101 8.92 -3.39 -52.63
N GLU A 102 8.53 -3.46 -51.36
CA GLU A 102 9.38 -4.01 -50.30
C GLU A 102 8.82 -5.34 -49.82
N LEU A 103 9.70 -6.35 -49.69
CA LEU A 103 9.37 -7.59 -48.99
C LEU A 103 9.27 -7.28 -47.50
N ILE A 104 8.17 -7.68 -46.86
CA ILE A 104 8.06 -7.60 -45.40
C ILE A 104 8.90 -8.72 -44.79
N THR A 105 10.22 -8.54 -44.72
CA THR A 105 11.15 -9.56 -44.21
C THR A 105 11.32 -9.50 -42.69
N ASN A 106 10.90 -8.43 -42.02
CA ASN A 106 11.05 -8.30 -40.57
C ASN A 106 9.91 -7.52 -39.91
N PHE A 107 9.08 -8.19 -39.11
CA PHE A 107 8.08 -7.51 -38.27
C PHE A 107 8.69 -7.02 -36.97
N ALA A 108 8.23 -5.86 -36.49
CA ALA A 108 8.66 -5.27 -35.24
C ALA A 108 8.48 -6.23 -34.03
N PRO A 109 9.43 -6.25 -33.07
CA PRO A 109 9.37 -7.08 -31.85
C PRO A 109 8.13 -6.80 -30.95
N ALA A 110 7.38 -5.73 -31.24
CA ALA A 110 6.16 -5.36 -30.55
C ALA A 110 5.03 -6.41 -30.66
N VAL A 111 4.94 -7.14 -31.78
CA VAL A 111 3.83 -8.10 -32.03
C VAL A 111 4.14 -9.50 -31.49
N ARG A 112 5.40 -9.77 -31.12
CA ARG A 112 5.81 -11.07 -30.61
C ARG A 112 5.14 -11.34 -29.25
N PRO A 113 4.44 -12.48 -29.08
CA PRO A 113 3.95 -12.89 -27.77
C PRO A 113 5.14 -13.05 -26.83
N SER A 114 5.18 -12.29 -25.75
CA SER A 114 6.25 -12.33 -24.75
C SER A 114 5.68 -12.54 -23.35
N PHE A 115 6.46 -13.20 -22.50
CA PHE A 115 6.06 -13.51 -21.14
C PHE A 115 5.82 -12.24 -20.32
N ALA A 116 6.73 -11.25 -20.41
CA ALA A 116 6.59 -9.97 -19.71
C ALA A 116 5.30 -9.21 -20.08
N LYS A 117 4.95 -9.18 -21.37
CA LYS A 117 3.70 -8.55 -21.82
C LYS A 117 2.47 -9.27 -21.30
N ASN A 118 2.51 -10.60 -21.23
CA ASN A 118 1.42 -11.39 -20.66
C ASN A 118 1.30 -11.13 -19.16
N LEU A 119 2.41 -11.08 -18.41
CA LEU A 119 2.38 -10.77 -16.97
C LEU A 119 1.76 -9.39 -16.69
N ILE A 120 2.14 -8.37 -17.46
CA ILE A 120 1.53 -7.02 -17.35
C ILE A 120 0.05 -7.06 -17.71
N THR A 121 -0.33 -7.82 -18.73
CA THR A 121 -1.73 -7.91 -19.18
C THR A 121 -2.60 -8.62 -18.13
N PHE A 122 -2.15 -9.76 -17.61
CA PHE A 122 -2.89 -10.52 -16.59
C PHE A 122 -2.86 -9.84 -15.23
N GLY A 123 -1.73 -9.29 -14.82
CA GLY A 123 -1.61 -8.53 -13.57
C GLY A 123 -2.42 -7.23 -13.61
N GLY A 124 -2.27 -6.44 -14.68
CA GLY A 124 -2.97 -5.17 -14.84
C GLY A 124 -4.48 -5.34 -14.96
N LEU A 125 -4.95 -6.23 -15.84
CA LEU A 125 -6.39 -6.46 -16.02
C LEU A 125 -7.00 -7.29 -14.89
N GLY A 126 -6.25 -8.23 -14.31
CA GLY A 126 -6.70 -9.00 -13.16
C GLY A 126 -6.87 -8.12 -11.92
N THR A 127 -5.83 -7.39 -11.52
CA THR A 127 -5.87 -6.46 -10.39
C THR A 127 -6.83 -5.30 -10.67
N GLY A 128 -6.80 -4.72 -11.87
CA GLY A 128 -7.73 -3.65 -12.25
C GLY A 128 -9.19 -4.11 -12.25
N GLY A 129 -9.46 -5.31 -12.77
CA GLY A 129 -10.79 -5.92 -12.74
C GLY A 129 -11.25 -6.23 -11.30
N TYR A 130 -10.37 -6.76 -10.46
CA TYR A 130 -10.64 -7.00 -9.05
C TYR A 130 -10.97 -5.70 -8.30
N MET A 131 -10.17 -4.64 -8.49
CA MET A 131 -10.40 -3.34 -7.86
C MET A 131 -11.71 -2.71 -8.34
N LEU A 132 -11.95 -2.67 -9.64
CA LEU A 132 -13.21 -2.14 -10.21
C LEU A 132 -14.41 -2.93 -9.72
N GLY A 133 -14.34 -4.27 -9.76
CA GLY A 133 -15.40 -5.14 -9.25
C GLY A 133 -15.66 -4.94 -7.76
N SER A 134 -14.61 -4.74 -6.96
CA SER A 134 -14.70 -4.43 -5.53
C SER A 134 -15.39 -3.09 -5.29
N MET A 135 -15.03 -2.04 -6.02
CA MET A 135 -15.67 -0.71 -5.89
C MET A 135 -17.14 -0.74 -6.31
N VAL A 136 -17.47 -1.46 -7.38
CA VAL A 136 -18.86 -1.61 -7.82
C VAL A 136 -19.66 -2.40 -6.80
N GLY A 137 -19.13 -3.53 -6.32
CA GLY A 137 -19.75 -4.34 -5.26
C GLY A 137 -19.98 -3.55 -3.98
N ASN A 138 -19.00 -2.73 -3.56
CA ASN A 138 -19.14 -1.87 -2.39
C ASN A 138 -20.25 -0.83 -2.56
N ASN A 139 -20.32 -0.15 -3.71
CA ASN A 139 -21.38 0.83 -3.98
C ASN A 139 -22.79 0.22 -3.95
N TYR A 140 -22.96 -0.99 -4.50
CA TYR A 140 -24.23 -1.71 -4.41
C TYR A 140 -24.55 -2.14 -2.97
N GLY A 141 -23.53 -2.62 -2.24
CA GLY A 141 -23.64 -2.95 -0.83
C GLY A 141 -24.03 -1.74 0.03
N GLU A 142 -23.49 -0.56 -0.25
CA GLU A 142 -23.82 0.69 0.45
C GLU A 142 -25.27 1.11 0.24
N LYS A 143 -25.83 0.95 -0.96
CA LYS A 143 -27.25 1.26 -1.20
C LYS A 143 -28.17 0.36 -0.38
N GLY A 144 -27.92 -0.96 -0.41
CA GLY A 144 -28.69 -1.91 0.40
C GLY A 144 -28.46 -1.73 1.91
N LEU A 145 -27.28 -1.23 2.29
CA LEU A 145 -26.98 -0.87 3.66
C LEU A 145 -27.76 0.37 4.10
N LYS A 146 -27.82 1.43 3.29
CA LYS A 146 -28.59 2.65 3.58
C LYS A 146 -30.06 2.32 3.84
N GLU A 147 -30.67 1.51 2.98
CA GLU A 147 -32.06 1.08 3.17
C GLU A 147 -32.26 0.25 4.46
N TYR A 148 -31.25 -0.54 4.85
CA TYR A 148 -31.28 -1.30 6.11
C TYR A 148 -31.10 -0.38 7.34
N LEU A 149 -30.25 0.64 7.24
CA LEU A 149 -30.01 1.61 8.31
C LEU A 149 -31.20 2.56 8.51
N ASP A 150 -31.90 2.93 7.44
CA ASP A 150 -33.10 3.76 7.51
C ASP A 150 -34.22 3.09 8.33
N LYS A 151 -34.21 1.75 8.41
CA LYS A 151 -35.15 0.97 9.25
C LYS A 151 -34.80 1.00 10.74
N HIS A 152 -33.58 1.44 11.12
CA HIS A 152 -33.10 1.49 12.51
C HIS A 152 -32.43 2.83 12.85
N PRO A 153 -33.15 3.97 12.77
CA PRO A 153 -32.55 5.30 12.88
C PRO A 153 -31.95 5.57 14.28
N ASP A 154 -32.54 5.03 15.34
CA ASP A 154 -32.07 5.28 16.71
C ASP A 154 -30.81 4.48 17.05
N SER A 155 -30.70 3.24 16.56
CA SER A 155 -29.46 2.47 16.63
C SER A 155 -28.33 3.18 15.89
N VAL A 156 -28.59 3.75 14.72
CA VAL A 156 -27.58 4.49 13.95
C VAL A 156 -27.06 5.70 14.71
N LYS A 157 -27.93 6.46 15.40
CA LYS A 157 -27.50 7.59 16.23
C LYS A 157 -26.57 7.16 17.36
N ARG A 158 -26.91 6.07 18.07
CA ARG A 158 -26.09 5.53 19.16
C ARG A 158 -24.75 5.01 18.66
N ILE A 159 -24.76 4.25 17.56
CA ILE A 159 -23.54 3.76 16.90
C ILE A 159 -22.64 4.93 16.49
N ARG A 160 -23.17 5.99 15.88
CA ARG A 160 -22.35 7.16 15.48
C ARG A 160 -21.77 7.91 16.67
N ALA A 161 -22.52 8.03 17.76
CA ALA A 161 -22.02 8.64 18.99
C ALA A 161 -20.86 7.82 19.57
N TRP A 162 -21.02 6.50 19.61
CA TRP A 162 -19.99 5.57 20.02
C TRP A 162 -18.75 5.56 19.13
N GLU A 163 -18.92 5.62 17.80
CA GLU A 163 -17.80 5.70 16.86
C GLU A 163 -16.95 6.95 17.10
N ARG A 164 -17.58 8.11 17.33
CA ARG A 164 -16.87 9.35 17.66
C ARG A 164 -16.08 9.21 18.96
N GLN A 165 -16.69 8.62 20.00
CA GLN A 165 -16.03 8.40 21.28
C GLN A 165 -14.84 7.43 21.14
N THR A 166 -15.01 6.36 20.37
CA THR A 166 -13.95 5.39 20.07
C THR A 166 -12.79 6.04 19.32
N VAL A 167 -13.06 6.87 18.31
CA VAL A 167 -12.00 7.61 17.60
C VAL A 167 -11.26 8.56 18.52
N LEU A 168 -11.97 9.30 19.37
CA LEU A 168 -11.34 10.18 20.36
C LEU A 168 -10.49 9.39 21.36
N PHE A 169 -10.94 8.22 21.77
CA PHE A 169 -10.16 7.33 22.64
C PHE A 169 -8.86 6.87 21.95
N ILE A 170 -8.96 6.38 20.70
CA ILE A 170 -7.78 5.96 19.92
C ILE A 170 -6.79 7.11 19.76
N LEU A 171 -7.25 8.32 19.42
CA LEU A 171 -6.40 9.49 19.26
C LEU A 171 -5.71 9.89 20.57
N ARG A 172 -6.42 9.84 21.70
CA ARG A 172 -5.83 10.12 23.02
C ARG A 172 -4.77 9.10 23.38
N THR A 173 -5.02 7.81 23.12
CA THR A 173 -4.03 6.75 23.37
C THR A 173 -2.82 6.90 22.47
N ALA A 174 -3.02 7.22 21.19
CA ALA A 174 -1.92 7.47 20.25
C ALA A 174 -1.07 8.68 20.67
N LEU A 175 -1.70 9.75 21.16
CA LEU A 175 -1.01 10.95 21.63
C LEU A 175 -0.19 10.67 22.89
N LYS A 176 -0.74 9.97 23.88
CA LYS A 176 0.02 9.53 25.07
C LYS A 176 1.24 8.68 24.70
N ASN A 177 1.06 7.73 23.78
CA ASN A 177 2.16 6.91 23.30
C ASN A 177 3.25 7.73 22.58
N ALA A 178 2.87 8.83 21.91
CA ALA A 178 3.82 9.74 21.27
C ALA A 178 4.57 10.59 22.31
N GLU A 179 3.86 11.11 23.33
CA GLU A 179 4.47 11.86 24.44
C GLU A 179 5.47 11.01 25.22
N GLU A 180 5.16 9.73 25.48
CA GLU A 180 6.09 8.79 26.12
C GLU A 180 7.37 8.58 25.28
N LEU A 181 7.23 8.46 23.96
CA LEU A 181 8.38 8.31 23.07
C LEU A 181 9.25 9.57 23.01
N ASP A 182 8.63 10.75 23.04
CA ASP A 182 9.35 12.03 23.06
C ASP A 182 10.08 12.23 24.40
N ALA A 183 9.49 11.79 25.52
CA ALA A 183 10.14 11.78 26.83
C ALA A 183 11.34 10.82 26.87
N GLU A 184 11.19 9.58 26.39
CA GLU A 184 12.29 8.61 26.26
C GLU A 184 13.41 9.12 25.35
N ARG A 185 13.06 9.87 24.30
CA ARG A 185 14.03 10.47 23.39
C ARG A 185 14.80 11.60 24.07
N SER A 186 14.11 12.50 24.76
CA SER A 186 14.73 13.58 25.53
C SER A 186 15.67 13.05 26.62
N GLU A 187 15.31 11.94 27.28
CA GLU A 187 16.16 11.32 28.29
C GLU A 187 17.42 10.69 27.67
N ARG A 188 17.30 10.03 26.51
CA ARG A 188 18.47 9.56 25.74
C ARG A 188 19.39 10.69 25.29
N ASP A 189 18.81 11.78 24.79
CA ASP A 189 19.57 12.94 24.32
C ASP A 189 20.33 13.59 25.49
N ASN A 190 19.70 13.72 26.66
CA ASN A 190 20.35 14.20 27.89
C ASN A 190 21.49 13.29 28.37
N ILE A 191 21.32 11.96 28.32
CA ILE A 191 22.37 11.00 28.68
C ILE A 191 23.55 11.08 27.68
N SER A 192 23.28 11.31 26.39
CA SER A 192 24.32 11.46 25.38
C SER A 192 25.14 12.75 25.56
N HIS A 193 24.49 13.87 25.87
CA HIS A 193 25.19 15.13 26.16
C HIS A 193 25.99 15.08 27.47
N GLY A 194 25.48 14.42 28.51
CA GLY A 194 26.23 14.22 29.76
C GLY A 194 27.49 13.36 29.58
N ARG A 195 27.48 12.42 28.63
CA ARG A 195 28.65 11.59 28.31
C ARG A 195 29.71 12.33 27.48
N GLU A 196 29.29 13.23 26.58
CA GLU A 196 30.21 14.09 25.83
C GLU A 196 30.88 15.14 26.74
N GLU A 197 30.21 15.61 27.79
CA GLU A 197 30.82 16.50 28.78
C GLU A 197 31.81 15.78 29.72
N GLU A 198 31.59 14.48 30.03
CA GLU A 198 32.56 13.68 30.81
C GLU A 198 33.76 13.19 29.97
N GLU A 199 33.59 12.90 28.67
CA GLU A 199 34.71 12.54 27.77
C GLU A 199 35.42 13.77 27.17
N GLY A 200 34.80 14.96 27.21
CA GLY A 200 35.39 16.26 26.85
C GLY A 200 36.04 17.01 28.03
N GLY A 201 36.06 16.41 29.22
CA GLY A 201 36.66 16.97 30.42
C GLY A 201 38.19 16.80 30.45
N PHE A 202 38.91 17.86 30.09
CA PHE A 202 40.26 18.16 30.59
C PHE A 202 41.40 17.21 30.17
N ASP A 203 41.52 16.77 28.91
CA ASP A 203 42.77 16.07 28.47
C ASP A 203 43.25 16.36 27.04
N SER A 204 42.68 17.31 26.29
CA SER A 204 43.27 17.76 25.02
C SER A 204 44.30 18.90 25.24
N TRP A 205 45.41 18.53 25.87
CA TRP A 205 46.70 19.24 25.92
C TRP A 205 47.74 18.27 25.35
N PRO A 206 48.46 18.57 24.24
CA PRO A 206 49.33 19.76 24.08
C PRO A 206 49.00 20.60 22.81
N PRO A 207 49.63 21.79 22.64
CA PRO A 207 49.30 22.71 21.55
C PRO A 207 49.72 22.16 20.17
N PRO A 208 49.01 22.50 19.08
CA PRO A 208 49.58 22.35 17.76
C PRO A 208 50.75 23.31 17.60
N ASP A 209 51.91 22.79 17.21
CA ASP A 209 53.13 23.48 16.80
C ASP A 209 52.87 24.34 15.54
N ASN A 210 51.97 25.30 15.61
CA ASN A 210 51.75 26.25 14.54
C ASN A 210 52.57 27.51 14.86
N PRO A 211 53.75 27.70 14.25
CA PRO A 211 54.42 28.99 14.36
C PRO A 211 53.47 30.06 13.81
N PRO A 212 53.40 31.25 14.44
CA PRO A 212 52.50 32.30 13.98
C PRO A 212 52.82 32.65 12.53
N PRO A 213 51.80 32.92 11.69
CA PRO A 213 52.02 33.21 10.28
C PRO A 213 52.93 34.44 10.12
N GLU A 214 54.05 34.24 9.42
CA GLU A 214 54.95 35.33 9.05
C GLU A 214 54.22 36.26 8.08
N PHE A 215 53.90 37.47 8.54
CA PHE A 215 53.41 38.52 7.65
C PHE A 215 54.58 39.03 6.79
N PRO A 216 54.42 39.13 5.46
CA PRO A 216 55.44 39.74 4.63
C PRO A 216 55.57 41.22 5.01
N ARG A 217 56.74 41.59 5.54
CA ARG A 217 57.14 42.99 5.69
C ARG A 217 57.73 43.46 4.35
N SER A 218 56.98 44.21 3.55
CA SER A 218 57.50 45.41 2.86
C SER A 218 56.46 46.08 1.95
N PHE A 219 56.74 47.36 1.78
CA PHE A 219 56.12 48.42 1.00
C PHE A 219 56.13 48.16 -0.51
#